data_AF-A0YW77-F1
#
_entry.id   AF-A0YW77-F1
#
_cell.length_a   1.000
_cell.length_b   1.000
_cell.length_c   1.000
_cell.angle_alpha   90.00
_cell.angle_beta   90.00
_cell.angle_gamma   90.00
#
_symmetry.space_group_name_H-M   'P 1'
#
loop_
_entity.id
_entity.type
_entity.pdbx_description
1 polymer ?
#
loop_
_entity_poly.entity_id
_entity_poly.type
_entity_poly.pdbx_seq_one_letter_code
_entity_poly.pdbx_strand_id
1 'polypeptide(L)' 'MTLANSSPKGNPNGNLPNLKTQSELPVSEEEMRQAVRTLLLGLGENPDREGLKDTPKRVVKA' A
#
# COMPACT_ATOMS: atom_id res chain seq x y z
N MET A 1 -10.01 -10.64 -49.33
CA MET A 1 -9.12 -11.37 -48.40
C MET A 1 -9.47 -10.92 -46.99
N THR A 2 -9.81 -11.89 -46.14
CA THR A 2 -10.53 -11.73 -44.86
C THR A 2 -9.63 -11.23 -43.72
N LEU A 3 -10.22 -10.41 -42.84
CA LEU A 3 -9.71 -9.91 -41.56
C LEU A 3 -9.44 -11.04 -40.56
N ALA A 4 -8.38 -10.94 -39.75
CA ALA A 4 -8.35 -11.53 -38.40
C ALA A 4 -7.37 -10.82 -37.47
N ASN A 5 -7.97 -10.09 -36.54
CA ASN A 5 -7.41 -9.45 -35.35
C ASN A 5 -7.14 -10.52 -34.27
N SER A 6 -5.90 -10.69 -33.81
CA SER A 6 -5.57 -11.56 -32.67
C SER A 6 -5.13 -10.73 -31.47
N SER A 7 -6.11 -10.30 -30.66
CA SER A 7 -5.91 -9.73 -29.34
C SER A 7 -5.29 -10.77 -28.38
N PRO A 8 -4.38 -10.37 -27.46
CA PRO A 8 -3.89 -11.26 -26.43
C PRO A 8 -5.02 -11.55 -25.44
N LYS A 9 -5.38 -12.84 -25.35
CA LYS A 9 -6.43 -13.36 -24.48
C LYS A 9 -5.97 -13.26 -23.02
N GLY A 10 -6.31 -12.16 -22.35
CA GLY A 10 -6.30 -12.07 -20.90
C GLY A 10 -7.33 -13.06 -20.32
N ASN A 11 -6.90 -13.90 -19.39
CA ASN A 11 -7.76 -14.90 -18.76
C ASN A 11 -8.82 -14.20 -17.89
N PRO A 12 -10.14 -14.36 -18.14
CA PRO A 12 -11.19 -13.67 -17.40
C PRO A 12 -11.44 -14.26 -16.00
N ASN A 13 -10.83 -15.40 -15.67
CA ASN A 13 -10.96 -16.04 -14.36
C ASN A 13 -9.77 -15.69 -13.48
N GLY A 14 -9.68 -14.43 -13.08
CA GLY A 14 -8.71 -13.95 -12.10
C GLY A 14 -9.03 -14.49 -10.71
N ASN A 15 -8.67 -15.74 -10.43
CA ASN A 15 -8.55 -16.22 -9.06
C ASN A 15 -7.34 -15.53 -8.44
N LEU A 16 -7.56 -14.31 -7.95
CA LEU A 16 -6.55 -13.54 -7.23
C LEU A 16 -6.13 -14.38 -6.03
N PRO A 17 -4.81 -14.60 -5.80
CA PRO A 17 -4.37 -15.29 -4.60
C PRO A 17 -4.92 -14.53 -3.40
N ASN A 18 -5.69 -15.23 -2.55
CA ASN A 18 -6.17 -14.70 -1.29
C ASN A 18 -4.94 -14.45 -0.41
N LEU A 19 -4.40 -13.24 -0.49
CA LEU A 19 -3.33 -12.76 0.37
C LEU A 19 -3.91 -12.69 1.77
N LYS A 20 -3.81 -13.81 2.50
CA LYS A 20 -4.15 -13.84 3.92
C LYS A 20 -3.16 -12.90 4.60
N THR A 21 -3.58 -11.65 4.85
CA THR A 21 -2.88 -10.73 5.75
C THR A 21 -2.79 -11.45 7.08
N GLN A 22 -1.62 -12.02 7.39
CA GLN A 22 -1.39 -12.75 8.63
C GLN A 22 -1.71 -11.79 9.77
N SER A 23 -2.74 -12.12 10.56
CA SER A 23 -3.43 -11.18 11.46
C SER A 23 -2.66 -10.85 12.74
N GLU A 24 -1.38 -11.22 12.82
CA GLU A 24 -0.50 -10.88 13.92
C GLU A 24 0.67 -10.09 13.35
N LEU A 25 0.47 -8.77 13.28
CA LEU A 25 1.55 -7.84 12.95
C LEU A 25 2.61 -7.96 14.05
N PRO A 26 3.86 -8.37 13.74
CA PRO A 26 4.91 -8.57 14.74
C PRO A 26 5.46 -7.25 15.30
N VAL A 27 4.87 -6.12 14.91
CA VAL A 27 5.35 -4.76 15.17
C VAL A 27 4.24 -3.97 15.85
N SER A 28 4.57 -3.21 16.87
CA SER A 28 3.60 -2.38 17.58
C SER A 28 3.12 -1.21 16.73
N GLU A 29 1.91 -0.69 17.03
CA GLU A 29 1.39 0.50 16.34
C GLU A 29 2.35 1.70 16.43
N GLU A 30 3.04 1.86 17.57
CA GLU A 30 3.95 2.98 17.76
C GLU A 30 5.18 2.84 16.87
N GLU A 31 5.78 1.65 16.78
CA GLU A 31 6.89 1.39 15.86
C GLU A 31 6.48 1.63 14.40
N MET A 32 5.26 1.25 14.02
CA MET A 32 4.75 1.56 12.68
C MET A 32 4.61 3.07 12.46
N ARG A 33 4.09 3.83 13.43
CA ARG A 33 4.02 5.30 13.33
C ARG A 33 5.40 5.92 13.17
N GLN A 34 6.38 5.46 13.94
CA GLN A 34 7.76 5.93 13.83
C GLN A 34 8.37 5.59 12.46
N ALA A 35 8.14 4.39 11.94
CA ALA A 35 8.58 4.02 10.60
C ALA A 35 7.99 4.96 9.51
N VAL A 36 6.71 5.31 9.62
CA VAL A 36 6.08 6.28 8.70
C VAL A 36 6.68 7.68 8.83
N ARG A 37 6.99 8.14 10.05
CA ARG A 37 7.70 9.41 10.26
C ARG A 37 9.07 9.40 9.58
N THR A 38 9.84 8.32 9.74
CA THR A 38 11.14 8.14 9.10
C THR A 38 11.04 8.17 7.58
N LEU A 39 10.02 7.53 7.00
CA LEU A 39 9.79 7.57 5.56
C LEU A 39 9.50 8.99 5.07
N LEU A 40 8.65 9.75 5.77
CA LEU A 40 8.36 11.13 5.43
C LEU A 40 9.62 12.01 5.47
N LEU A 41 10.44 11.86 6.51
CA LEU A 41 11.72 12.55 6.61
C LEU A 41 12.66 12.21 5.45
N GLY A 42 12.73 10.93 5.05
CA GLY A 42 13.51 10.47 3.91
C GLY A 42 13.06 11.06 2.56
N LEU A 43 11.81 11.49 2.47
CA LEU A 43 11.25 12.18 1.29
C LEU A 43 11.46 13.71 1.33
N GLY A 44 12.08 14.24 2.39
CA GLY A 44 12.21 15.69 2.60
C GLY A 44 10.94 16.36 3.13
N GLU A 45 9.97 15.57 3.59
CA GLU A 45 8.71 16.07 4.14
C GLU A 45 8.83 16.35 5.64
N ASN A 46 8.07 17.32 6.14
CA ASN A 46 8.00 17.60 7.58
C ASN A 46 6.83 16.82 8.20
N PRO A 47 7.06 15.77 9.00
CA PRO A 47 5.99 14.97 9.61
C PRO A 47 5.13 15.73 10.62
N ASP A 48 5.62 16.85 11.17
CA ASP A 48 4.90 17.65 12.18
C ASP A 48 4.10 18.80 11.56
N ARG A 49 4.13 18.98 10.23
CA ARG A 49 3.33 20.01 9.55
C ARG A 49 1.84 19.66 9.54
N GLU A 50 1.02 20.71 9.46
CA GLU A 50 -0.43 20.57 9.32
C GLU A 50 -0.78 19.68 8.12
N GLY A 51 -1.70 18.74 8.30
CA GLY A 51 -2.07 17.74 7.30
C GLY A 51 -1.20 16.47 7.26
N LEU A 52 0.04 16.49 7.76
CA LEU A 52 0.88 15.28 7.90
C LEU A 52 0.94 14.70 9.31
N LYS A 53 0.67 15.51 10.34
CA LYS A 53 0.74 15.06 11.73
C LYS A 53 -0.12 13.82 12.02
N ASP A 54 -1.28 13.70 11.38
CA ASP A 54 -2.18 12.55 11.50
C ASP A 54 -1.91 11.43 10.49
N THR A 55 -0.99 11.63 9.54
CA THR A 55 -0.67 10.63 8.52
C THR A 55 -0.12 9.33 9.10
N PRO A 56 0.84 9.33 10.04
CA PRO A 56 1.30 8.09 10.67
C PRO A 56 0.16 7.30 11.31
N LYS A 57 -0.76 7.98 12.01
CA LYS A 57 -1.91 7.34 12.66
C LYS A 57 -2.90 6.77 11.65
N ARG A 58 -3.13 7.46 10.53
CA ARG A 58 -4.02 6.99 9.45
C ARG A 58 -3.47 5.77 8.73
N VAL A 59 -2.17 5.75 8.46
CA VAL A 59 -1.50 4.62 7.77
C VAL A 59 -1.53 3.35 8.63
N VAL A 60 -1.36 3.46 9.94
CA VAL A 60 -1.40 2.30 10.85
C VAL A 60 -2.80 1.70 11.00
N LYS A 61 -3.85 2.50 10.80
CA LYS A 61 -5.26 2.05 10.93
C LYS A 61 -5.88 1.47 9.65
N ALA A 62 -5.23 1.67 8.50
CA ALA A 62 -5.78 1.37 7.18
C ALA A 62 -5.79 -0.14 6.87
#